data_AF-A0A7W4AYJ0-F1
#
_entry.id   AF-A0A7W4AYJ0-F1
#
_cell.length_a   1.000
_cell.length_b   1.000
_cell.length_c   1.000
_cell.angle_alpha   90.00
_cell.angle_beta   90.00
_cell.angle_gamma   90.00
#
_symmetry.space_group_name_H-M   'P 1'
#
loop_
_entity.id
_entity.type
_entity.pdbx_description
1 polymer ?
#
loop_
_entity_poly.entity_id
_entity_poly.type
_entity_poly.pdbx_seq_one_letter_code
_entity_poly.pdbx_strand_id
1 'polypeptide(L)'
;MERFVLSIEKSIETENWYGALTLAITLPDICGRLNNPKWGSQKRFEKWFNKYIIHHYESPFHGEGFTFLSAPDCYALRCAFLHEGTDDVTRQRAREVVSKFKFSTTGSHRCMFNDVLVLNLQAFCSEICEGVRVWQKEYENDSDIVSGLAELLKVQTKGFSPAPGIFMQ
;
A
#
# COMPACT_ATOMS: atom_id res chain seq x y z
N MET A 1 -11.87 -6.14 1.03
CA MET A 1 -10.94 -5.05 0.66
C MET A 1 -11.27 -4.41 -0.67
N GLU A 2 -11.98 -5.14 -1.56
CA GLU A 2 -12.31 -4.71 -2.93
C GLU A 2 -12.71 -3.23 -3.12
N ARG A 3 -13.51 -2.65 -2.21
CA ARG A 3 -13.87 -1.22 -2.31
C ARG A 3 -12.67 -0.25 -2.38
N PHE A 4 -11.58 -0.55 -1.66
CA PHE A 4 -10.36 0.26 -1.71
C PHE A 4 -9.56 0.01 -2.98
N VAL A 5 -9.52 -1.24 -3.45
CA VAL A 5 -8.87 -1.63 -4.71
C VAL A 5 -9.54 -0.92 -5.89
N LEU A 6 -10.88 -1.00 -5.97
CA LEU A 6 -11.66 -0.28 -6.97
C LEU A 6 -11.45 1.24 -6.89
N SER A 7 -11.24 1.79 -5.68
CA SER A 7 -10.94 3.22 -5.52
C SER A 7 -9.55 3.58 -6.06
N ILE A 8 -8.55 2.70 -5.93
CA ILE A 8 -7.21 2.89 -6.52
C ILE A 8 -7.32 2.81 -8.04
N GLU A 9 -7.97 1.77 -8.56
CA GLU A 9 -8.18 1.58 -10.01
C GLU A 9 -8.91 2.78 -10.61
N LYS A 10 -9.98 3.26 -9.95
CA LYS A 10 -10.68 4.45 -10.41
C LYS A 10 -9.80 5.69 -10.38
N SER A 11 -8.94 5.81 -9.36
CA SER A 11 -8.00 6.93 -9.28
C SER A 11 -6.95 6.88 -10.38
N ILE A 12 -6.51 5.69 -10.79
CA ILE A 12 -5.63 5.51 -11.96
C ILE A 12 -6.36 5.91 -13.24
N GLU A 13 -7.59 5.41 -13.45
CA GLU A 13 -8.40 5.73 -14.64
C GLU A 13 -8.65 7.23 -14.81
N THR A 14 -8.82 7.96 -13.70
CA THR A 14 -9.08 9.40 -13.71
C THR A 14 -7.84 10.24 -13.49
N GLU A 15 -6.65 9.64 -13.56
CA GLU A 15 -5.35 10.30 -13.35
C GLU A 15 -5.21 11.02 -11.99
N ASN A 16 -6.00 10.59 -10.98
CA ASN A 16 -5.85 11.02 -9.60
C ASN A 16 -4.69 10.27 -8.92
N TRP A 17 -3.48 10.58 -9.39
CA TRP A 17 -2.24 9.89 -9.03
C TRP A 17 -1.93 9.91 -7.53
N TYR A 18 -2.11 11.06 -6.88
CA TYR A 18 -1.87 11.17 -5.43
C TYR A 18 -2.91 10.37 -4.64
N GLY A 19 -4.18 10.33 -5.08
CA GLY A 19 -5.21 9.48 -4.49
C GLY A 19 -4.87 8.00 -4.62
N ALA A 20 -4.44 7.57 -5.81
CA ALA A 20 -4.00 6.21 -6.07
C ALA A 20 -2.82 5.82 -5.17
N LEU A 21 -1.75 6.64 -5.13
CA LEU A 21 -0.56 6.41 -4.33
C LEU A 21 -0.89 6.32 -2.83
N THR A 22 -1.66 7.30 -2.33
CA THR A 22 -2.05 7.38 -0.91
C THR A 22 -2.76 6.10 -0.49
N LEU A 23 -3.76 5.66 -1.25
CA LEU A 23 -4.49 4.45 -0.93
C LEU A 23 -3.58 3.23 -1.04
N ALA A 24 -2.85 3.07 -2.14
CA ALA A 24 -1.96 1.93 -2.37
C ALA A 24 -1.00 1.71 -1.19
N ILE A 25 -0.25 2.73 -0.76
CA ILE A 25 0.73 2.56 0.32
C ILE A 25 0.11 2.41 1.71
N THR A 26 -1.20 2.62 1.88
CA THR A 26 -1.90 2.37 3.15
C THR A 26 -2.41 0.93 3.28
N LEU A 27 -2.78 0.28 2.18
CA LEU A 27 -3.43 -1.04 2.20
C LEU A 27 -2.59 -2.14 2.86
N PRO A 28 -1.26 -2.23 2.65
CA PRO A 28 -0.43 -3.22 3.34
C PRO A 28 -0.56 -3.16 4.87
N ASP A 29 -0.62 -1.97 5.46
CA ASP A 29 -0.75 -1.80 6.91
C ASP A 29 -2.16 -2.14 7.41
N ILE A 30 -3.20 -1.84 6.61
CA ILE A 30 -4.60 -2.19 6.91
C ILE A 30 -4.77 -3.71 6.91
N CYS A 31 -4.32 -4.40 5.85
CA CYS A 31 -4.32 -5.85 5.76
C CYS A 31 -3.49 -6.47 6.90
N GLY A 32 -2.27 -5.95 7.11
CA GLY A 32 -1.39 -6.42 8.17
C GLY A 32 -1.99 -6.26 9.57
N ARG A 33 -2.77 -5.20 9.82
CA ARG A 33 -3.51 -4.99 11.07
C ARG A 33 -4.60 -6.03 11.27
N LEU A 34 -5.31 -6.41 10.22
CA LEU A 34 -6.33 -7.47 10.32
C LEU A 34 -5.68 -8.80 10.71
N ASN A 35 -4.55 -9.17 10.09
CA ASN A 35 -3.85 -10.41 10.47
C ASN A 35 -3.14 -10.34 11.83
N ASN A 36 -2.62 -9.18 12.23
CA ASN A 36 -1.77 -9.04 13.41
C ASN A 36 -2.12 -7.74 14.19
N PRO A 37 -3.31 -7.65 14.81
CA PRO A 37 -3.82 -6.39 15.38
C PRO A 37 -2.98 -5.85 16.54
N LYS A 38 -2.23 -6.72 17.23
CA LYS A 38 -1.35 -6.34 18.36
C LYS A 38 0.05 -5.90 17.93
N TRP A 39 0.40 -6.03 16.65
CA TRP A 39 1.74 -5.69 16.16
C TRP A 39 1.85 -4.21 15.79
N GLY A 40 3.04 -3.64 15.96
CA GLY A 40 3.37 -2.30 15.49
C GLY A 40 3.20 -2.14 13.97
N SER A 41 2.98 -0.89 13.53
CA SER A 41 2.67 -0.58 12.12
C SER A 41 3.76 -1.03 11.15
N GLN A 42 5.02 -0.73 11.47
CA GLN A 42 6.15 -1.16 10.66
C GLN A 42 6.17 -2.68 10.49
N LYS A 43 6.15 -3.42 11.61
CA LYS A 43 6.27 -4.89 11.59
C LYS A 43 5.17 -5.58 10.78
N ARG A 44 3.92 -5.12 10.90
CA ARG A 44 2.79 -5.72 10.15
C ARG A 44 2.78 -5.32 8.68
N PHE A 45 3.16 -4.07 8.37
CA PHE A 45 3.35 -3.61 6.99
C PHE A 45 4.42 -4.46 6.31
N GLU A 46 5.60 -4.59 6.93
CA GLU A 46 6.73 -5.29 6.34
C GLU A 46 6.43 -6.78 6.14
N LYS A 47 5.79 -7.43 7.13
CA LYS A 47 5.33 -8.82 6.98
C LYS A 47 4.38 -9.00 5.80
N TRP A 48 3.46 -8.06 5.60
CA TRP A 48 2.53 -8.12 4.47
C TRP A 48 3.27 -7.90 3.14
N PHE A 49 4.10 -6.87 3.05
CA PHE A 49 4.85 -6.52 1.83
C PHE A 49 5.79 -7.66 1.40
N ASN A 50 6.55 -8.22 2.36
CA ASN A 50 7.44 -9.35 2.10
C ASN A 50 6.70 -10.60 1.62
N LYS A 51 5.42 -10.77 1.97
CA LYS A 51 4.64 -11.92 1.53
C LYS A 51 4.03 -11.73 0.15
N TYR A 52 3.49 -10.55 -0.13
CA TYR A 52 2.64 -10.34 -1.31
C TYR A 52 3.29 -9.51 -2.42
N ILE A 53 4.37 -8.76 -2.14
CA ILE A 53 4.90 -7.76 -3.08
C ILE A 53 6.38 -7.95 -3.40
N ILE A 54 7.20 -8.40 -2.44
CA ILE A 54 8.67 -8.39 -2.59
C ILE A 54 9.18 -9.08 -3.86
N HIS A 55 8.49 -10.13 -4.31
CA HIS A 55 8.84 -10.89 -5.51
C HIS A 55 8.82 -10.05 -6.80
N HIS A 56 8.10 -8.91 -6.83
CA HIS A 56 8.16 -7.95 -7.93
C HIS A 56 9.44 -7.10 -7.94
N TYR A 57 10.16 -7.04 -6.81
CA TYR A 57 11.28 -6.13 -6.59
C TYR A 57 12.61 -6.85 -6.42
N GLU A 58 12.62 -8.16 -6.27
CA GLU A 58 13.83 -8.98 -6.32
C GLU A 58 14.30 -9.17 -7.76
N SER A 59 15.61 -9.07 -8.00
CA SER A 59 16.18 -9.25 -9.35
C SER A 59 17.46 -10.07 -9.32
N PRO A 60 17.47 -11.26 -9.95
CA PRO A 60 18.71 -12.05 -10.07
C PRO A 60 19.70 -11.43 -11.06
N PHE A 61 19.25 -10.50 -11.90
CA PHE A 61 20.06 -9.91 -12.98
C PHE A 61 20.98 -8.77 -12.52
N HIS A 62 20.82 -8.29 -11.29
CA HIS A 62 21.57 -7.16 -10.72
C HIS A 62 22.56 -7.59 -9.62
N GLY A 63 22.78 -8.91 -9.48
CA GLY A 63 23.57 -9.51 -8.42
C GLY A 63 22.73 -10.40 -7.52
N GLU A 64 23.38 -11.33 -6.82
CA GLU A 64 22.71 -12.22 -5.88
C GLU A 64 22.08 -11.40 -4.74
N GLY A 65 20.78 -11.61 -4.50
CA GLY A 65 20.04 -10.93 -3.44
C GLY A 65 19.74 -9.45 -3.70
N PHE A 66 19.85 -8.95 -4.94
CA PHE A 66 19.49 -7.57 -5.24
C PHE A 66 17.98 -7.34 -5.17
N THR A 67 17.57 -6.30 -4.44
CA THR A 67 16.17 -5.88 -4.28
C THR A 67 16.04 -4.39 -4.60
N PHE A 68 15.16 -4.03 -5.54
CA PHE A 68 14.89 -2.64 -5.92
C PHE A 68 14.18 -1.85 -4.83
N LEU A 69 13.25 -2.49 -4.11
CA LEU A 69 12.44 -1.90 -3.05
C LEU A 69 12.23 -2.93 -1.95
N SER A 70 12.86 -2.73 -0.81
CA SER A 70 12.62 -3.55 0.37
C SER A 70 11.34 -3.11 1.09
N ALA A 71 10.80 -4.00 1.92
CA ALA A 71 9.65 -3.67 2.76
C ALA A 71 9.91 -2.48 3.72
N PRO A 72 11.07 -2.39 4.40
CA PRO A 72 11.42 -1.21 5.20
C PRO A 72 11.49 0.08 4.39
N ASP A 73 12.06 0.05 3.17
CA ASP A 73 12.12 1.21 2.28
C ASP A 73 10.71 1.67 1.83
N CYS A 74 9.82 0.73 1.51
CA CYS A 74 8.43 1.07 1.17
C CYS A 74 7.65 1.59 2.40
N TYR A 75 7.95 1.09 3.60
CA TYR A 75 7.38 1.63 4.83
C TYR A 75 7.87 3.06 5.10
N ALA A 76 9.16 3.32 4.87
CA ALA A 76 9.74 4.64 4.96
C ALA A 76 9.07 5.63 4.01
N LEU A 77 8.83 5.24 2.75
CA LEU A 77 8.05 6.02 1.79
C LEU A 77 6.65 6.35 2.33
N ARG A 78 5.94 5.37 2.88
CA ARG A 78 4.62 5.59 3.49
C ARG A 78 4.67 6.66 4.57
N CYS A 79 5.64 6.56 5.49
CA CYS A 79 5.80 7.54 6.56
C CYS A 79 6.13 8.94 6.02
N ALA A 80 7.10 9.05 5.13
CA ALA A 80 7.51 10.30 4.51
C ALA A 80 6.35 10.97 3.74
N PHE A 81 5.64 10.21 2.91
CA PHE A 81 4.55 10.78 2.12
C PHE A 81 3.32 11.12 2.96
N LEU A 82 2.85 10.23 3.84
CA LEU A 82 1.59 10.44 4.57
C LEU A 82 1.71 11.43 5.74
N HIS A 83 2.91 11.62 6.31
CA HIS A 83 3.11 12.52 7.44
C HIS A 83 3.85 13.81 7.09
N GLU A 84 4.69 13.79 6.06
CA GLU A 84 5.53 14.93 5.69
C GLU A 84 5.29 15.42 4.25
N GLY A 85 4.53 14.68 3.43
CA GLY A 85 4.27 15.03 2.03
C GLY A 85 5.51 14.99 1.13
N THR A 86 6.58 14.30 1.55
CA THR A 86 7.89 14.31 0.89
C THR A 86 8.20 12.96 0.22
N ASP A 87 9.02 13.02 -0.83
CA ASP A 87 9.58 11.87 -1.55
C ASP A 87 10.99 11.46 -1.06
N ASP A 88 11.53 12.24 -0.12
CA ASP A 88 12.82 12.01 0.56
C ASP A 88 12.61 11.21 1.85
N VAL A 89 13.23 10.02 1.91
CA VAL A 89 13.11 9.12 3.06
C VAL A 89 14.38 9.08 3.92
N THR A 90 15.34 9.97 3.70
CA THR A 90 16.61 10.01 4.45
C THR A 90 16.42 10.22 5.96
N ARG A 91 15.32 10.84 6.36
CA ARG A 91 14.95 11.07 7.77
C ARG A 91 14.23 9.88 8.41
N GLN A 92 13.83 8.89 7.61
CA GLN A 92 13.06 7.74 8.08
C GLN A 92 14.01 6.65 8.58
N ARG A 93 13.84 6.27 9.86
CA ARG A 93 14.70 5.26 10.51
C ARG A 93 14.59 3.86 9.90
N ALA A 94 13.50 3.58 9.19
CA ALA A 94 13.23 2.30 8.56
C ALA A 94 13.96 2.10 7.22
N ARG A 95 14.55 3.16 6.65
CA ARG A 95 15.23 3.11 5.35
C ARG A 95 16.43 2.15 5.37
N GLU A 96 16.60 1.40 4.29
CA GLU A 96 17.77 0.59 3.99
C GLU A 96 18.55 1.15 2.79
N VAL A 97 18.03 1.00 1.57
CA VAL A 97 18.80 1.24 0.32
C VAL A 97 18.33 2.51 -0.39
N VAL A 98 17.03 2.81 -0.37
CA VAL A 98 16.46 3.92 -1.16
C VAL A 98 16.45 5.21 -0.34
N SER A 99 17.14 6.26 -0.78
CA SER A 99 17.07 7.58 -0.14
C SER A 99 15.94 8.46 -0.68
N LYS A 100 15.54 8.25 -1.94
CA LYS A 100 14.53 9.10 -2.60
C LYS A 100 13.70 8.32 -3.60
N PHE A 101 12.41 8.62 -3.65
CA PHE A 101 11.48 8.05 -4.61
C PHE A 101 11.15 9.04 -5.70
N LYS A 102 11.01 8.56 -6.94
CA LYS A 102 10.46 9.32 -8.06
C LYS A 102 9.35 8.53 -8.71
N PHE A 103 8.20 9.17 -8.88
CA PHE A 103 7.06 8.58 -9.54
C PHE A 103 6.90 9.17 -10.95
N SER A 104 6.72 8.29 -11.92
CA SER A 104 6.35 8.65 -13.30
C SER A 104 5.04 7.99 -13.67
N THR A 105 4.28 8.59 -14.58
CA THR A 105 3.07 7.99 -15.16
C THR A 105 3.36 7.32 -16.51
N THR A 106 4.56 7.54 -17.07
CA THR A 106 5.00 6.99 -18.36
C THR A 106 6.39 6.38 -18.25
N GLY A 107 6.75 5.54 -19.22
CA GLY A 107 8.08 4.95 -19.30
C GLY A 107 8.33 3.84 -18.28
N SER A 108 9.58 3.73 -17.84
CA SER A 108 10.10 2.56 -17.12
C SER A 108 9.61 2.44 -15.67
N HIS A 109 9.62 1.21 -15.16
CA HIS A 109 9.25 0.85 -13.80
C HIS A 109 10.40 0.05 -13.16
N ARG A 110 10.73 0.35 -11.89
CA ARG A 110 11.87 -0.20 -11.13
C ARG A 110 13.22 0.15 -11.77
N CYS A 111 13.48 1.45 -11.91
CA CYS A 111 14.81 1.93 -12.32
C CYS A 111 15.55 2.52 -11.13
N MET A 112 16.73 2.00 -10.84
CA MET A 112 17.59 2.49 -9.77
C MET A 112 18.71 3.35 -10.36
N PHE A 113 18.87 4.57 -9.85
CA PHE A 113 19.99 5.46 -10.15
C PHE A 113 20.63 5.89 -8.83
N ASN A 114 21.77 5.29 -8.49
CA ASN A 114 22.36 5.38 -7.15
C ASN A 114 21.36 4.92 -6.07
N ASP A 115 20.92 5.83 -5.20
CA ASP A 115 19.95 5.61 -4.13
C ASP A 115 18.55 6.21 -4.45
N VAL A 116 18.32 6.57 -5.72
CA VAL A 116 17.03 7.09 -6.20
C VAL A 116 16.30 5.98 -6.97
N LEU A 117 15.14 5.58 -6.43
CA LEU A 117 14.27 4.61 -7.08
C LEU A 117 13.16 5.31 -7.87
N VAL A 118 13.10 5.02 -9.17
CA VAL A 118 12.04 5.48 -10.08
C VAL A 118 11.01 4.37 -10.28
N LEU A 119 9.76 4.66 -9.97
CA LEU A 119 8.62 3.77 -10.13
C LEU A 119 7.60 4.38 -11.09
N ASN A 120 7.16 3.59 -12.07
CA ASN A 120 5.90 3.88 -12.74
C ASN A 120 4.76 3.73 -11.72
N LEU A 121 3.99 4.78 -11.50
CA LEU A 121 3.00 4.86 -10.44
C LEU A 121 1.81 3.93 -10.68
N GLN A 122 1.36 3.83 -11.94
CA GLN A 122 0.28 2.91 -12.31
C GLN A 122 0.71 1.47 -12.04
N ALA A 123 1.90 1.08 -12.49
CA ALA A 123 2.42 -0.27 -12.26
C ALA A 123 2.54 -0.57 -10.75
N PHE A 124 3.13 0.35 -9.98
CA PHE A 124 3.26 0.21 -8.52
C PHE A 124 1.91 0.03 -7.83
N CYS A 125 0.92 0.87 -8.16
CA CYS A 125 -0.42 0.75 -7.57
C CYS A 125 -1.11 -0.55 -7.98
N SER A 126 -0.96 -1.00 -9.23
CA SER A 126 -1.53 -2.25 -9.71
C SER A 126 -0.94 -3.48 -9.00
N GLU A 127 0.38 -3.52 -8.78
CA GLU A 127 1.04 -4.60 -8.02
C GLU A 127 0.52 -4.66 -6.58
N ILE A 128 0.32 -3.51 -5.93
CA ILE A 128 -0.30 -3.46 -4.59
C ILE A 128 -1.73 -3.99 -4.62
N CYS A 129 -2.54 -3.58 -5.60
CA CYS A 129 -3.92 -4.07 -5.78
C CYS A 129 -3.96 -5.59 -5.97
N GLU A 130 -3.05 -6.15 -6.76
CA GLU A 130 -2.90 -7.59 -6.93
C GLU A 130 -2.57 -8.28 -5.61
N GLY A 131 -1.56 -7.79 -4.87
CA GLY A 131 -1.21 -8.33 -3.56
C GLY A 131 -2.38 -8.31 -2.57
N VAL A 132 -3.21 -7.25 -2.58
CA VAL A 132 -4.43 -7.16 -1.76
C VAL A 132 -5.48 -8.18 -2.16
N ARG A 133 -5.66 -8.45 -3.46
CA ARG A 133 -6.60 -9.47 -3.94
C ARG A 133 -6.12 -10.88 -3.59
N VAL A 134 -4.83 -11.17 -3.72
CA VAL A 134 -4.23 -12.44 -3.29
C VAL A 134 -4.43 -12.65 -1.79
N TRP A 135 -4.13 -11.63 -0.99
CA TRP A 135 -4.38 -11.64 0.45
C TRP A 135 -5.86 -11.86 0.78
N GLN A 136 -6.76 -11.15 0.11
CA GLN A 136 -8.20 -11.26 0.39
C GLN A 136 -8.72 -12.67 0.10
N LYS A 137 -8.24 -13.31 -0.98
CA LYS A 137 -8.58 -14.70 -1.31
C LYS A 137 -8.03 -15.69 -0.29
N GLU A 138 -6.79 -15.49 0.18
CA GLU A 138 -6.16 -16.37 1.18
C GLU A 138 -6.96 -16.41 2.49
N TYR A 139 -7.51 -15.28 2.93
CA TYR A 139 -8.25 -15.16 4.20
C TYR A 139 -9.77 -15.08 4.03
N GLU A 140 -10.33 -15.48 2.89
CA GLU A 140 -11.77 -15.31 2.60
C GLU A 140 -12.68 -16.11 3.54
N ASN A 141 -12.16 -17.20 4.12
CA ASN A 141 -12.86 -18.08 5.05
C ASN A 141 -12.38 -17.94 6.51
N ASP A 142 -11.50 -16.98 6.80
CA ASP A 142 -11.03 -16.71 8.17
C ASP A 142 -12.05 -15.80 8.89
N SER A 143 -12.69 -16.34 9.93
CA SER A 143 -13.77 -15.64 10.64
C SER A 143 -13.33 -14.32 11.29
N ASP A 144 -12.10 -14.26 11.81
CA ASP A 144 -11.60 -13.08 12.50
C ASP A 144 -11.30 -11.97 11.49
N ILE A 145 -10.71 -12.33 10.33
CA ILE A 145 -10.47 -11.40 9.23
C ILE A 145 -11.77 -10.91 8.62
N VAL A 146 -12.73 -11.81 8.36
CA VAL A 146 -14.04 -11.46 7.80
C VAL A 146 -14.79 -10.49 8.72
N SER A 147 -14.76 -10.74 10.04
CA SER A 147 -15.33 -9.84 11.03
C SER A 147 -14.64 -8.47 11.02
N GLY A 148 -13.30 -8.43 11.06
CA GLY A 148 -12.54 -7.18 11.01
C GLY A 148 -12.76 -6.38 9.72
N LEU A 149 -12.95 -7.04 8.58
CA LEU A 149 -13.31 -6.40 7.31
C LEU A 149 -14.68 -5.71 7.35
N ALA A 150 -15.63 -6.26 8.12
CA ALA A 150 -16.97 -5.70 8.29
C ALA A 150 -16.96 -4.41 9.12
N GLU A 151 -15.98 -4.24 10.02
CA GLU A 151 -15.78 -3.07 10.88
C GLU A 151 -14.98 -1.93 10.22
N LEU A 152 -14.26 -2.21 9.14
CA LEU A 152 -13.55 -1.17 8.39
C LEU A 152 -14.51 -0.06 7.94
N LEU A 153 -14.00 1.18 7.90
CA LEU A 153 -14.75 2.39 7.52
C LEU A 153 -15.61 2.16 6.26
N LYS A 154 -16.86 2.63 6.34
CA LYS A 154 -17.84 2.63 5.25
C LYS A 154 -18.34 4.06 5.05
N VAL A 155 -18.26 4.54 3.82
CA VAL A 155 -18.87 5.81 3.43
C VAL A 155 -20.33 5.54 3.11
N GLN A 156 -21.25 6.22 3.79
CA GLN A 156 -22.68 6.14 3.51
C GLN A 156 -23.02 7.04 2.33
N THR A 157 -23.50 6.45 1.23
CA THR A 157 -23.86 7.18 0.00
C THR A 157 -25.37 7.30 -0.21
N LYS A 158 -26.14 6.85 0.78
CA LYS A 158 -27.60 6.93 0.87
C LYS A 158 -27.97 7.34 2.29
N GLY A 159 -29.23 7.70 2.48
CA GLY A 159 -29.73 8.08 3.80
C GLY A 159 -29.45 7.02 4.86
N PHE A 160 -29.02 7.46 6.04
CA PHE A 160 -28.61 6.59 7.15
C PHE A 160 -29.04 7.19 8.50
N SER A 161 -29.05 6.35 9.53
CA SER A 161 -29.36 6.77 10.90
C SER A 161 -28.10 6.72 11.76
N PRO A 162 -27.52 7.87 12.16
CA PRO A 162 -26.32 7.88 13.01
C PRO A 162 -26.63 7.52 14.46
N ALA A 163 -27.86 7.73 14.92
CA ALA A 163 -28.33 7.46 16.26
C ALA A 163 -29.84 7.18 16.25
N PRO A 164 -30.38 6.43 17.22
CA PRO A 164 -31.82 6.17 17.32
C PRO A 164 -32.64 7.46 17.21
N GLY A 165 -33.58 7.48 16.26
CA GLY A 165 -34.47 8.62 16.02
C GLY A 165 -33.88 9.75 15.16
N ILE A 166 -32.62 9.67 14.74
CA ILE A 166 -32.01 10.64 13.81
C ILE A 166 -31.88 9.99 12.43
N PHE A 167 -32.37 10.67 11.38
CA PHE A 167 -32.24 10.24 9.99
C PHE A 167 -31.57 11.36 9.19
N MET A 168 -30.49 11.02 8.47
CA MET A 168 -29.81 11.89 7.53
C MET A 168 -30.12 11.40 6.11
N GLN A 169 -30.42 12.33 5.20
CA GLN A 169 -30.67 12.06 3.79
C GLN A 169 -29.45 12.42 2.95
#